data_AF-A0A133U8P4-F1
#
_entry.id   AF-A0A133U8P4-F1
#
_cell.length_a   1.000
_cell.length_b   1.000
_cell.length_c   1.000
_cell.angle_alpha   90.00
_cell.angle_beta   90.00
_cell.angle_gamma   90.00
#
_symmetry.space_group_name_H-M   'P 1'
#
loop_
_entity.id
_entity.type
_entity.pdbx_description
1 polymer ?
#
loop_
_entity_poly.entity_id
_entity_poly.type
_entity_poly.pdbx_seq_one_letter_code
_entity_poly.pdbx_strand_id
1 'polypeptide(L)'
;MAQWISENYSTADKIIEIGIGNTPQVISKLKEELENCELIATDIRKVDTPEGVKSVKDDITKPELSFYENADLIFSIRPPPDLHPQLNKIARRVKGDLLIKPADSEESPSWGELVNYRGAAFYILKLS
;
A
#
# COMPACT_ATOMS: atom_id res chain seq x y z
N MET A 1 -8.58 -4.25 7.00
CA MET A 1 -7.72 -3.34 6.20
C MET A 1 -8.35 -3.06 4.85
N ALA A 2 -8.53 -4.05 3.96
CA ALA A 2 -9.19 -3.84 2.65
C ALA A 2 -10.50 -3.05 2.75
N GLN A 3 -11.44 -3.51 3.57
CA GLN A 3 -12.71 -2.81 3.80
C GLN A 3 -12.54 -1.37 4.31
N TRP A 4 -11.57 -1.12 5.18
CA TRP A 4 -11.32 0.25 5.65
C TRP A 4 -10.80 1.13 4.52
N ILE A 5 -9.91 0.59 3.69
CA ILE A 5 -9.40 1.28 2.51
C ILE A 5 -10.54 1.59 1.54
N SER A 6 -11.38 0.62 1.17
CA SER A 6 -12.49 0.85 0.23
C SER A 6 -13.52 1.85 0.77
N GLU A 7 -13.79 1.86 2.08
CA GLU A 7 -14.67 2.84 2.72
C GLU A 7 -14.06 4.26 2.71
N ASN A 8 -12.75 4.42 2.94
CA ASN A 8 -12.09 5.73 3.09
C ASN A 8 -11.47 6.27 1.80
N TYR A 9 -11.30 5.41 0.78
CA TYR A 9 -10.72 5.73 -0.53
C TYR A 9 -11.65 5.25 -1.66
N SER A 10 -12.96 5.32 -1.43
CA SER A 10 -13.99 4.91 -2.41
C SER A 10 -13.94 5.69 -3.72
N THR A 11 -13.33 6.87 -3.73
CA THR A 11 -13.15 7.74 -4.89
C THR A 11 -11.69 7.84 -5.33
N ALA A 12 -10.80 6.97 -4.84
CA ALA A 12 -9.41 6.98 -5.27
C ALA A 12 -9.29 6.54 -6.73
N ASP A 13 -8.51 7.30 -7.50
CA ASP A 13 -8.17 6.97 -8.88
C ASP A 13 -7.09 5.89 -8.91
N LYS A 14 -6.16 5.88 -7.95
CA LYS A 14 -5.02 4.95 -7.95
C LYS A 14 -4.57 4.52 -6.55
N ILE A 15 -4.47 3.21 -6.33
CA ILE A 15 -3.98 2.60 -5.10
C ILE A 15 -2.85 1.61 -5.40
N ILE A 16 -1.78 1.66 -4.61
CA ILE A 16 -0.59 0.83 -4.82
C ILE A 16 -0.29 -0.01 -3.58
N GLU A 17 -0.17 -1.33 -3.75
CA GLU A 17 0.41 -2.24 -2.77
C GLU A 17 1.92 -2.39 -3.01
N ILE A 18 2.74 -2.16 -1.98
CA ILE A 18 4.18 -2.39 -2.00
C ILE A 18 4.54 -3.62 -1.17
N GLY A 19 5.25 -4.56 -1.79
CA GLY A 19 5.67 -5.81 -1.15
C GLY A 19 4.54 -6.81 -1.05
N ILE A 20 3.76 -6.99 -2.12
CA ILE A 20 2.60 -7.90 -2.15
C ILE A 20 2.97 -9.37 -1.85
N GLY A 21 4.20 -9.77 -2.20
CA GLY A 21 4.68 -11.14 -2.05
C GLY A 21 3.73 -12.17 -2.70
N ASN A 22 3.42 -13.23 -1.96
CA ASN A 22 2.59 -14.35 -2.44
C ASN A 22 1.17 -14.34 -1.86
N THR A 23 0.74 -13.26 -1.21
CA THR A 23 -0.54 -13.22 -0.48
C THR A 23 -1.33 -11.96 -0.83
N PRO A 24 -1.85 -11.85 -2.07
CA PRO A 24 -2.50 -10.64 -2.58
C PRO A 24 -3.91 -10.39 -2.02
N GLN A 25 -4.21 -10.82 -0.79
CA GLN A 25 -5.58 -10.86 -0.27
C GLN A 25 -6.23 -9.46 -0.17
N VAL A 26 -5.46 -8.44 0.23
CA VAL A 26 -6.00 -7.09 0.39
C VAL A 26 -6.29 -6.47 -0.97
N ILE A 27 -5.34 -6.48 -1.91
CA ILE A 27 -5.58 -5.90 -3.24
C ILE A 27 -6.61 -6.68 -4.05
N SER A 28 -6.70 -8.01 -3.89
CA SER A 28 -7.79 -8.81 -4.47
C SER A 28 -9.15 -8.29 -4.02
N LYS A 29 -9.32 -8.08 -2.71
CA LYS A 29 -10.58 -7.57 -2.14
C LYS A 29 -10.87 -6.15 -2.60
N LEU A 30 -9.84 -5.30 -2.69
CA LEU A 30 -10.00 -3.96 -3.24
C LEU A 30 -10.43 -3.99 -4.71
N LYS A 31 -9.97 -4.96 -5.51
CA LYS A 31 -10.39 -5.08 -6.91
C LYS A 31 -11.87 -5.41 -7.05
N GLU A 32 -12.41 -6.19 -6.12
CA GLU A 32 -13.85 -6.50 -6.04
C GLU A 32 -14.69 -5.29 -5.63
N GLU A 33 -14.15 -4.40 -4.78
CA GLU A 33 -14.89 -3.29 -4.16
C GLU A 33 -14.71 -1.96 -4.89
N LEU A 34 -13.60 -1.77 -5.61
CA LEU A 34 -13.22 -0.54 -6.30
C LEU A 34 -13.10 -0.78 -7.80
N GLU A 35 -14.24 -0.76 -8.49
CA GLU A 35 -14.32 -1.07 -9.93
C GLU A 35 -13.48 -0.12 -10.79
N ASN A 36 -13.53 1.19 -10.48
CA ASN A 36 -12.92 2.27 -11.26
C ASN A 36 -11.51 2.68 -10.81
N CYS A 37 -10.98 2.07 -9.76
CA CYS A 37 -9.65 2.39 -9.23
C CYS A 37 -8.57 1.59 -9.97
N GLU A 38 -7.48 2.26 -10.38
CA GLU A 38 -6.26 1.59 -10.85
C GLU A 38 -5.55 0.95 -9.65
N LEU A 39 -5.48 -0.37 -9.63
CA LEU A 39 -4.77 -1.13 -8.60
C LEU A 39 -3.45 -1.63 -9.14
N ILE A 40 -2.35 -1.25 -8.48
CA ILE A 40 -1.00 -1.69 -8.81
C ILE A 40 -0.42 -2.46 -7.63
N ALA A 41 0.14 -3.63 -7.92
CA ALA A 41 0.94 -4.41 -7.00
C ALA A 41 2.40 -4.32 -7.38
N THR A 42 3.26 -4.00 -6.42
CA THR A 42 4.72 -3.91 -6.61
C THR A 42 5.45 -4.89 -5.71
N ASP A 43 6.52 -5.50 -6.23
CA ASP A 43 7.45 -6.33 -5.47
C ASP A 43 8.84 -6.28 -6.13
N ILE A 44 9.90 -6.54 -5.36
CA ILE A 44 11.26 -6.67 -5.92
C ILE A 44 11.39 -7.90 -6.83
N ARG A 45 10.49 -8.87 -6.67
CA ARG A 45 10.37 -10.08 -7.49
C ARG A 45 9.19 -9.96 -8.44
N LYS A 46 9.19 -10.81 -9.47
CA LYS A 46 7.99 -10.98 -10.29
C LYS A 46 6.97 -11.77 -9.46
N VAL A 47 5.74 -11.26 -9.41
CA VAL A 47 4.64 -11.82 -8.63
C VAL A 47 3.40 -11.92 -9.51
N ASP A 48 2.65 -13.01 -9.32
CA ASP A 48 1.36 -13.19 -9.98
C ASP A 48 0.29 -12.42 -9.20
N THR A 49 -0.53 -11.67 -9.92
CA THR A 49 -1.58 -10.82 -9.36
C THR A 49 -2.95 -11.26 -9.84
N PRO A 50 -4.02 -10.91 -9.09
CA PRO A 50 -5.38 -11.11 -9.56
C PRO A 50 -5.63 -10.41 -10.90
N GLU A 51 -6.60 -10.91 -11.67
CA GLU A 51 -7.05 -10.26 -12.89
C GLU A 51 -7.51 -8.81 -12.60
N GLY A 52 -7.12 -7.89 -13.47
CA GLY A 52 -7.41 -6.46 -13.30
C GLY A 52 -6.48 -5.72 -12.31
N VAL A 53 -5.53 -6.40 -11.67
CA VAL A 53 -4.46 -5.77 -10.87
C VAL A 53 -3.15 -5.79 -11.67
N LYS A 54 -2.56 -4.62 -11.86
CA LYS A 54 -1.29 -4.47 -12.58
C LYS A 54 -0.13 -4.93 -11.71
N SER A 55 0.65 -5.91 -12.18
CA SER A 55 1.88 -6.36 -11.52
C SER A 55 3.09 -5.59 -12.04
N VAL A 56 3.87 -5.00 -11.14
CA VAL A 56 5.09 -4.25 -11.44
C VAL A 56 6.24 -4.81 -10.60
N LYS A 57 7.38 -5.08 -11.23
CA LYS A 57 8.61 -5.44 -10.53
C LYS A 57 9.42 -4.18 -10.30
N ASP A 58 9.60 -3.75 -9.05
CA ASP A 58 10.37 -2.56 -8.68
C ASP A 58 11.09 -2.75 -7.34
N ASP A 59 12.27 -2.14 -7.23
CA ASP A 59 13.05 -2.09 -5.99
C ASP A 59 12.81 -0.75 -5.30
N ILE A 60 12.04 -0.74 -4.22
CA ILE A 60 11.68 0.49 -3.50
C ILE A 60 12.87 1.24 -2.88
N THR A 61 14.05 0.61 -2.80
CA THR A 61 15.28 1.29 -2.38
C THR A 61 15.89 2.14 -3.50
N LYS A 62 15.52 1.87 -4.75
CA LYS A 62 15.87 2.61 -5.97
C LYS A 62 14.64 2.68 -6.90
N PRO A 63 13.55 3.30 -6.45
CA PRO A 63 12.25 3.15 -7.11
C PRO A 63 12.21 3.90 -8.45
N GLU A 64 11.57 3.29 -9.43
CA GLU A 64 11.12 4.03 -10.62
C GLU A 64 9.83 4.80 -10.28
N LEU A 65 9.97 6.09 -9.96
CA LEU A 65 8.86 6.92 -9.46
C LEU A 65 7.65 7.00 -10.40
N SER A 66 7.85 6.81 -11.71
CA SER A 66 6.77 6.78 -12.73
C SER A 66 5.66 5.77 -12.38
N PHE A 67 5.99 4.67 -11.69
CA PHE A 67 4.98 3.70 -11.25
C PHE A 67 4.11 4.22 -10.10
N TYR A 68 4.66 5.09 -9.27
CA TYR A 68 4.05 5.58 -8.03
C TYR A 68 3.34 6.93 -8.19
N GLU A 69 3.61 7.67 -9.27
CA GLU A 69 3.01 8.97 -9.53
C GLU A 69 1.47 8.91 -9.49
N ASN A 70 0.88 9.97 -8.94
CA ASN A 70 -0.58 10.14 -8.77
C ASN A 70 -1.27 9.05 -7.93
N ALA A 71 -0.54 8.31 -7.09
CA ALA A 71 -1.17 7.41 -6.14
C ALA A 71 -1.89 8.21 -5.05
N ASP A 72 -3.17 7.93 -4.83
CA ASP A 72 -3.93 8.48 -3.70
C ASP A 72 -3.55 7.77 -2.40
N LEU A 73 -3.26 6.46 -2.50
CA LEU A 73 -2.83 5.62 -1.39
C LEU A 73 -1.74 4.66 -1.82
N ILE A 74 -0.67 4.63 -1.04
CA ILE A 74 0.31 3.56 -1.02
C ILE A 74 0.11 2.76 0.27
N PHE A 75 0.05 1.44 0.18
CA PHE A 75 0.01 0.60 1.37
C PHE A 75 1.00 -0.56 1.31
N SER A 76 1.40 -1.05 2.49
CA SER A 76 2.26 -2.22 2.61
C SER A 76 1.88 -3.06 3.83
N ILE A 77 1.94 -4.39 3.66
CA ILE A 77 1.57 -5.36 4.68
C ILE A 77 2.82 -6.08 5.16
N ARG A 78 3.11 -5.92 6.44
CA ARG A 78 4.29 -6.41 7.16
C ARG A 78 5.60 -6.04 6.45
N PRO A 79 5.81 -4.77 6.05
CA PRO A 79 7.11 -4.37 5.55
C PRO A 79 8.14 -4.46 6.69
N PRO A 80 9.33 -5.03 6.42
CA PRO A 80 10.46 -4.94 7.32
C PRO A 80 10.70 -3.49 7.80
N PRO A 81 11.04 -3.26 9.08
CA PRO A 81 11.20 -1.92 9.65
C PRO A 81 12.19 -1.02 8.90
N ASP A 82 13.26 -1.59 8.34
CA ASP A 82 14.26 -0.90 7.53
C ASP A 82 13.71 -0.33 6.22
N LEU A 83 12.57 -0.83 5.73
CA LEU A 83 11.88 -0.33 4.54
C LEU A 83 10.87 0.79 4.84
N HIS A 84 10.46 0.99 6.10
CA HIS A 84 9.50 2.04 6.47
C HIS A 84 9.95 3.45 6.01
N PRO A 85 11.24 3.85 6.14
CA PRO A 85 11.70 5.15 5.63
C PRO A 85 11.59 5.28 4.11
N GLN A 86 11.82 4.20 3.35
CA GLN A 86 11.71 4.24 1.89
C GLN A 86 10.25 4.38 1.45
N LEU A 87 9.35 3.63 2.06
CA LEU A 87 7.90 3.75 1.85
C LEU A 87 7.42 5.19 2.12
N ASN A 88 7.83 5.76 3.25
CA ASN A 88 7.51 7.15 3.62
C ASN A 88 8.05 8.14 2.58
N LYS A 89 9.30 7.95 2.14
CA LYS A 89 9.92 8.80 1.12
C LYS A 89 9.17 8.77 -0.21
N ILE A 90 8.76 7.59 -0.69
CA ILE A 90 7.98 7.45 -1.94
C ILE A 90 6.64 8.15 -1.78
N ALA A 91 5.88 7.85 -0.72
CA ALA A 91 4.58 8.45 -0.45
C ALA A 91 4.64 9.98 -0.42
N ARG A 92 5.61 10.56 0.30
CA ARG A 92 5.83 12.01 0.32
C ARG A 92 6.21 12.58 -1.04
N ARG A 93 6.95 11.83 -1.86
CA ARG A 93 7.37 12.30 -3.19
C ARG A 93 6.20 12.41 -4.15
N VAL A 94 5.25 11.49 -4.06
CA VAL A 94 4.05 11.44 -4.92
C VAL A 94 2.84 12.12 -4.28
N LYS A 95 2.97 12.55 -3.02
CA LYS A 95 1.90 13.14 -2.19
C LYS A 95 0.68 12.22 -2.01
N GLY A 96 0.91 10.92 -2.08
CA GLY A 96 -0.10 9.90 -1.76
C GLY A 96 -0.04 9.56 -0.28
N ASP A 97 -1.19 9.25 0.31
CA ASP A 97 -1.25 8.76 1.68
C ASP A 97 -0.45 7.46 1.82
N LEU A 98 0.05 7.18 3.02
CA LEU A 98 0.78 5.94 3.31
C LEU A 98 0.14 5.16 4.44
N LEU A 99 -0.20 3.90 4.18
CA LEU A 99 -0.71 2.97 5.18
C LEU A 99 0.23 1.78 5.34
N ILE A 100 0.72 1.56 6.56
CA ILE A 100 1.52 0.38 6.89
C ILE A 100 0.80 -0.47 7.92
N LYS A 101 0.72 -1.78 7.67
CA LYS A 101 0.37 -2.77 8.68
C LYS A 101 1.64 -3.52 9.11
N PRO A 102 2.28 -3.21 10.24
CA PRO A 102 3.46 -3.96 10.71
C PRO A 102 3.11 -5.41 11.06
N ALA A 103 4.13 -6.27 11.20
CA ALA A 103 3.95 -7.55 11.87
C ALA A 103 3.70 -7.34 13.38
N ASP A 104 2.98 -8.24 14.03
CA ASP A 104 2.53 -8.05 15.43
C ASP A 104 3.68 -7.90 16.44
N SER A 105 4.88 -8.40 16.11
CA SER A 105 6.09 -8.33 16.94
C SER A 105 7.08 -7.22 16.52
N GLU A 106 6.77 -6.43 15.51
CA GLU A 106 7.68 -5.42 14.96
C GLU A 106 7.43 -4.03 15.52
N GLU A 107 8.47 -3.20 15.50
CA GLU A 107 8.37 -1.80 15.86
C GLU A 107 7.38 -1.08 14.95
N SER A 108 6.54 -0.26 15.58
CA SER A 108 5.61 0.60 14.87
C SER A 108 6.37 1.73 14.17
N PRO A 109 5.88 2.21 13.01
CA PRO A 109 6.44 3.40 12.39
C PRO A 109 6.45 4.56 13.38
N SER A 110 7.52 5.35 13.39
CA SER A 110 7.64 6.54 14.25
C SER A 110 6.76 7.72 13.80
N TRP A 111 5.87 7.49 12.84
CA TRP A 111 5.06 8.48 12.13
C TRP A 111 3.68 7.89 11.83
N GLY A 112 2.73 8.79 11.54
CA GLY A 112 1.36 8.40 11.25
C GLY A 112 0.53 8.12 12.51
N GLU A 113 -0.75 7.91 12.29
CA GLU A 113 -1.75 7.67 13.33
C GLU A 113 -2.14 6.19 13.33
N LEU A 114 -2.31 5.62 14.53
CA LEU A 114 -2.81 4.26 14.69
C LEU A 114 -4.31 4.22 14.39
N VAL A 115 -4.71 3.40 13.42
CA VAL A 115 -6.09 3.09 13.10
C VAL A 115 -6.40 1.69 13.63
N ASN A 116 -7.47 1.60 14.42
CA ASN A 116 -8.06 0.34 14.84
C ASN A 116 -9.41 0.16 14.13
N TYR A 117 -9.52 -0.85 13.28
CA TYR A 117 -10.74 -1.15 12.55
C TYR A 117 -11.06 -2.63 12.58
N ARG A 118 -12.19 -2.98 13.23
CA ARG A 118 -12.70 -4.36 13.36
C ARG A 118 -11.64 -5.36 13.83
N GLY A 119 -10.84 -4.97 14.83
CA GLY A 119 -9.77 -5.79 15.39
C GLY A 119 -8.46 -5.81 14.60
N ALA A 120 -8.37 -5.11 13.46
CA ALA A 120 -7.11 -4.89 12.76
C ALA A 120 -6.50 -3.53 13.14
N ALA A 121 -5.22 -3.55 13.52
CA ALA A 121 -4.39 -2.38 13.75
C ALA A 121 -3.46 -2.12 12.55
N PHE A 122 -3.35 -0.86 12.13
CA PHE A 122 -2.41 -0.37 11.11
C PHE A 122 -2.17 1.14 11.29
N TYR A 123 -1.13 1.67 10.67
CA TYR A 123 -0.70 3.06 10.79
C TYR A 123 -0.92 3.80 9.49
N ILE A 124 -1.43 5.02 9.56
CA ILE A 124 -1.67 5.86 8.40
C ILE A 124 -1.00 7.23 8.51
N LEU A 125 -0.34 7.65 7.45
CA LEU A 125 0.19 8.99 7.26
C LEU A 125 -0.61 9.68 6.15
N LYS A 126 -1.37 10.71 6.52
CA LYS A 126 -2.11 11.56 5.57
C LYS A 126 -1.19 12.61 4.95
N LEU A 127 -1.19 12.71 3.62
CA LEU A 127 -0.34 13.58 2.81
C LEU A 127 -1.13 14.32 1.71
N SER A 128 -2.30 13.82 1.32
CA SER A 128 -3.25 14.46 0.40
C SER A 128 -4.47 15.04 1.10
#